data_AF-A0A5B1QVY2-F1
#
_entry.id   AF-A0A5B1QVY2-F1
#
_cell.length_a   1.000
_cell.length_b   1.000
_cell.length_c   1.000
_cell.angle_alpha   90.00
_cell.angle_beta   90.00
_cell.angle_gamma   90.00
#
_symmetry.space_group_name_H-M   'P 1'
#
loop_
_entity.id
_entity.type
_entity.pdbx_description
1 polymer ?
#
loop_
_entity_poly.entity_id
_entity_poly.type
_entity_poly.pdbx_seq_one_letter_code
_entity_poly.pdbx_strand_id
1 'polypeptide(L)'
;MSTQSLSTDTLPSSVPKLDTRGANWAIFSARFQIAIEAKGKWGHFDGTEPCPVFTDSPLTETQADQLAVWEKDERTARYLLTQRLPDATLVRTQKFLLVAEKWTAIVQEYTLKGTYAQTDMRRKFME
;
A
#
# COMPACT_ATOMS: atom_id res chain seq x y z
N MET A 1 -23.49 20.04 14.77
CA MET A 1 -22.95 19.12 13.75
C MET A 1 -21.47 18.94 14.05
N SER A 2 -21.05 17.76 14.48
CA SER A 2 -19.64 17.50 14.80
C SER A 2 -18.87 17.24 13.51
N THR A 3 -17.94 18.12 13.17
CA THR A 3 -16.95 17.88 12.13
C THR A 3 -16.00 16.79 12.64
N GLN A 4 -16.28 15.53 12.28
CA GLN A 4 -15.31 14.46 12.44
C GLN A 4 -14.06 14.88 11.67
N SER A 5 -12.96 15.13 12.38
CA SER A 5 -11.65 15.16 11.74
C SER A 5 -11.46 13.78 11.11
N LEU A 6 -11.45 13.70 9.78
CA LEU A 6 -11.03 12.46 9.11
C LEU A 6 -9.60 12.18 9.57
N SER A 7 -9.43 11.14 10.38
CA SER A 7 -8.10 10.64 10.71
C SER A 7 -7.38 10.30 9.41
N THR A 8 -6.36 11.09 9.07
CA THR A 8 -5.54 10.91 7.86
C THR A 8 -4.87 9.54 7.83
N ASP A 9 -4.67 8.94 8.99
CA ASP A 9 -3.91 7.70 9.14
C ASP A 9 -4.77 6.42 9.14
N THR A 10 -6.07 6.47 8.85
CA THR A 10 -6.91 5.25 8.79
C THR A 10 -7.55 5.06 7.43
N LEU A 11 -7.58 3.81 6.94
CA LEU A 11 -8.31 3.43 5.73
C LEU A 11 -9.80 3.21 6.02
N PRO A 12 -10.72 3.69 5.15
CA PRO A 12 -12.14 3.51 5.33
C PRO A 12 -12.51 2.02 5.35
N SER A 13 -13.58 1.67 6.08
CA SER A 13 -14.06 0.28 6.21
C SER A 13 -14.44 -0.36 4.86
N SER A 14 -14.67 0.45 3.83
CA SER A 14 -14.93 0.00 2.45
C SER A 14 -13.75 -0.70 1.80
N VAL A 15 -12.50 -0.43 2.23
CA VAL A 15 -11.31 -1.16 1.76
C VAL A 15 -11.26 -2.51 2.49
N PRO A 16 -11.43 -3.65 1.80
CA PRO A 16 -11.43 -4.95 2.47
C PRO A 16 -10.04 -5.27 3.03
N LYS A 17 -9.96 -6.21 3.98
CA LYS A 17 -8.68 -6.86 4.27
C LYS A 17 -8.33 -7.80 3.12
N LEU A 18 -7.06 -7.88 2.75
CA LEU A 18 -6.59 -8.78 1.71
C LEU A 18 -6.75 -10.23 2.19
N ASP A 19 -7.41 -11.06 1.39
CA ASP A 19 -7.59 -12.47 1.67
C ASP A 19 -6.26 -13.22 1.52
N THR A 20 -5.92 -14.15 2.41
CA THR A 20 -4.63 -14.86 2.38
C THR A 20 -4.40 -15.70 1.12
N ARG A 21 -5.48 -16.18 0.50
CA ARG A 21 -5.49 -16.93 -0.76
C ARG A 21 -5.66 -16.03 -1.98
N GLY A 22 -5.81 -14.73 -1.80
CA GLY A 22 -5.93 -13.76 -2.88
C GLY A 22 -7.28 -13.77 -3.61
N ALA A 23 -8.30 -14.42 -3.05
CA ALA A 23 -9.61 -14.52 -3.70
C ALA A 23 -10.25 -13.14 -3.97
N ASN A 24 -9.99 -12.15 -3.11
CA ASN A 24 -10.48 -10.79 -3.25
C ASN A 24 -9.47 -9.80 -3.84
N TRP A 25 -8.35 -10.28 -4.41
CA TRP A 25 -7.23 -9.43 -4.85
C TRP A 25 -7.68 -8.26 -5.72
N ALA A 26 -8.48 -8.52 -6.76
CA ALA A 26 -8.93 -7.48 -7.70
C ALA A 26 -9.74 -6.36 -7.02
N ILE A 27 -10.60 -6.70 -6.06
CA ILE A 27 -11.40 -5.71 -5.32
C ILE A 27 -10.56 -5.00 -4.27
N PHE A 28 -9.66 -5.74 -3.61
CA PHE A 28 -8.72 -5.17 -2.64
C PHE A 28 -7.83 -4.13 -3.31
N SER A 29 -7.14 -4.49 -4.39
CA SER A 29 -6.18 -3.60 -5.06
C SER A 29 -6.85 -2.33 -5.57
N ALA A 30 -7.99 -2.45 -6.27
CA ALA A 30 -8.74 -1.31 -6.78
C ALA A 30 -9.19 -0.35 -5.67
N ARG A 31 -9.80 -0.86 -4.59
CA ARG A 31 -10.28 -0.02 -3.49
C ARG A 31 -9.15 0.56 -2.66
N PHE A 32 -8.07 -0.20 -2.46
CA PHE A 32 -6.90 0.26 -1.73
C PHE A 32 -6.23 1.41 -2.48
N GLN A 33 -6.00 1.27 -3.79
CA GLN A 33 -5.44 2.32 -4.63
C GLN A 33 -6.27 3.62 -4.54
N ILE A 34 -7.59 3.55 -4.80
CA ILE A 34 -8.48 4.72 -4.70
C ILE A 34 -8.39 5.41 -3.34
N ALA A 35 -8.34 4.62 -2.25
CA ALA A 35 -8.26 5.17 -0.90
C ALA A 35 -6.91 5.86 -0.60
N ILE A 36 -5.81 5.37 -1.18
CA ILE A 36 -4.48 5.95 -1.04
C ILE A 36 -4.32 7.19 -1.94
N GLU A 37 -4.86 7.16 -3.15
CA GLU A 37 -4.95 8.32 -4.06
C GLU A 37 -5.72 9.46 -3.40
N ALA A 38 -6.88 9.17 -2.78
CA ALA A 38 -7.66 10.16 -2.04
C ALA A 38 -6.91 10.77 -0.83
N LYS A 39 -5.85 10.09 -0.35
CA LYS A 39 -4.95 10.59 0.71
C LYS A 39 -3.69 11.27 0.16
N GLY A 40 -3.50 11.30 -1.16
CA GLY A 40 -2.33 11.90 -1.81
C GLY A 40 -1.03 11.18 -1.47
N LYS A 41 -1.05 9.85 -1.35
CA LYS A 41 0.13 9.03 -1.02
C LYS A 41 0.43 7.95 -2.06
N TRP A 42 -0.30 7.92 -3.17
CA TRP A 42 -0.15 6.87 -4.17
C TRP A 42 1.22 6.87 -4.84
N GLY A 43 1.85 8.04 -4.97
CA GLY A 43 3.18 8.17 -5.56
C GLY A 43 4.27 7.38 -4.84
N HIS A 44 4.10 7.16 -3.53
CA HIS A 44 4.98 6.30 -2.75
C HIS A 44 4.81 4.80 -3.09
N PHE A 45 3.63 4.37 -3.55
CA PHE A 45 3.32 2.96 -3.87
C PHE A 45 3.70 2.59 -5.31
N ASP A 46 3.44 3.48 -6.27
CA ASP A 46 3.78 3.24 -7.68
C ASP A 46 5.20 3.67 -8.05
N GLY A 47 5.88 4.40 -7.15
CA GLY A 47 7.24 4.88 -7.31
C GLY A 47 7.36 6.18 -8.09
N THR A 48 6.25 6.86 -8.38
CA THR A 48 6.28 8.18 -9.03
C THR A 48 6.77 9.30 -8.10
N GLU A 49 6.75 9.08 -6.78
CA GLU A 49 7.34 9.97 -5.75
C GLU A 49 8.51 9.26 -5.03
N PRO A 50 9.68 9.10 -5.69
CA PRO A 50 10.83 8.45 -5.09
C PRO A 50 11.43 9.29 -3.95
N CYS A 51 12.23 8.65 -3.10
CA CYS A 51 12.99 9.33 -2.04
C CYS A 51 13.87 10.44 -2.64
N PRO A 52 13.77 11.69 -2.15
CA PRO A 52 14.64 12.78 -2.57
C PRO A 52 16.12 12.43 -2.33
N VAL A 53 16.94 12.57 -3.37
CA VAL A 53 18.40 12.39 -3.28
C VAL A 53 19.06 13.75 -3.49
N PHE A 54 19.93 14.13 -2.56
CA PHE A 54 20.66 15.39 -2.60
C PHE A 54 22.16 15.14 -2.66
N THR A 55 22.86 15.94 -3.45
CA THR A 55 24.33 15.86 -3.62
C THR A 55 25.09 16.80 -2.69
N ASP A 56 24.40 17.77 -2.09
CA ASP A 56 25.01 18.81 -1.27
C ASP A 56 25.23 18.31 0.17
N SER A 57 26.37 18.68 0.76
CA SER A 57 26.67 18.41 2.17
C SER A 57 27.35 19.63 2.81
N PRO A 58 26.79 20.23 3.87
CA PRO A 58 25.51 19.87 4.51
C PRO A 58 24.30 20.23 3.63
N LEU A 59 23.17 19.55 3.88
CA LEU A 59 21.89 19.90 3.24
C LEU A 59 21.46 21.31 3.62
N THR A 60 20.85 22.02 2.68
CA THR A 60 20.11 23.26 2.98
C THR A 60 18.86 22.95 3.82
N GLU A 61 18.38 23.94 4.57
CA GLU A 61 17.15 23.82 5.38
C GLU A 61 15.97 23.31 4.54
N THR A 62 15.78 23.86 3.34
CA THR A 62 14.73 23.43 2.40
C THR A 62 14.86 21.96 1.99
N GLN A 63 16.08 21.48 1.71
CA GLN A 63 16.30 20.08 1.32
C GLN A 63 16.03 19.13 2.50
N ALA A 64 16.44 19.52 3.71
CA ALA A 64 16.15 18.77 4.92
C ALA A 64 14.64 18.67 5.20
N ASP A 65 13.91 19.78 5.04
CA ASP A 65 12.46 19.82 5.19
C ASP A 65 11.74 18.93 4.17
N GLN A 66 12.17 18.98 2.90
CA GLN A 66 11.63 18.11 1.85
C GLN A 66 11.82 16.63 2.18
N LEU A 67 13.01 16.23 2.64
CA LEU A 67 13.27 14.86 3.06
C LEU A 67 12.40 14.46 4.25
N ALA A 68 12.28 15.32 5.26
CA ALA A 68 11.49 15.04 6.45
C ALA A 68 9.99 14.86 6.14
N VAL A 69 9.45 15.65 5.21
CA VAL A 69 8.08 15.51 4.70
C VAL A 69 7.93 14.16 3.99
N TRP A 70 8.83 13.84 3.06
CA TRP A 70 8.78 12.59 2.32
C TRP A 70 8.87 11.36 3.26
N GLU A 71 9.77 11.38 4.25
CA GLU A 71 9.91 10.29 5.23
C GLU A 71 8.67 10.10 6.11
N LYS A 72 8.00 11.21 6.45
CA LYS A 72 6.73 11.16 7.19
C LYS A 72 5.65 10.49 6.35
N ASP A 73 5.56 10.89 5.09
CA ASP A 73 4.57 10.37 4.15
C ASP A 73 4.81 8.89 3.84
N GLU A 74 6.07 8.48 3.68
CA GLU A 74 6.50 7.09 3.53
C GLU A 74 6.11 6.24 4.76
N ARG A 75 6.29 6.77 5.97
CA ARG A 75 5.85 6.10 7.21
C ARG A 75 4.34 5.95 7.27
N THR A 76 3.59 6.98 6.91
CA THR A 76 2.11 6.91 6.87
C THR A 76 1.63 5.93 5.80
N ALA A 77 2.20 5.95 4.60
CA ALA A 77 1.89 5.02 3.52
C ALA A 77 2.12 3.56 3.96
N ARG A 78 3.26 3.28 4.60
CA ARG A 78 3.56 1.96 5.16
C ARG A 78 2.57 1.55 6.22
N TYR A 79 2.21 2.45 7.14
CA TYR A 79 1.22 2.17 8.18
C TYR A 79 -0.15 1.82 7.58
N LEU A 80 -0.63 2.62 6.62
CA LEU A 80 -1.90 2.37 5.92
C LEU A 80 -1.91 1.01 5.23
N LEU A 81 -0.80 0.62 4.59
CA LEU A 81 -0.65 -0.70 3.99
C LEU A 81 -0.85 -1.82 5.03
N THR A 82 -0.21 -1.71 6.21
CA THR A 82 -0.31 -2.76 7.24
C THR A 82 -1.73 -3.00 7.77
N GLN A 83 -2.61 -1.99 7.74
CA GLN A 83 -3.98 -2.11 8.27
C GLN A 83 -4.85 -3.15 7.57
N ARG A 84 -4.52 -3.47 6.32
CA ARG A 84 -5.34 -4.35 5.47
C ARG A 84 -4.60 -5.60 5.00
N LEU A 85 -3.35 -5.81 5.42
CA LEU A 85 -2.60 -7.01 5.11
C LEU A 85 -2.83 -8.11 6.16
N PRO A 86 -2.86 -9.39 5.75
CA PRO A 86 -2.66 -10.51 6.65
C PRO A 86 -1.26 -10.49 7.27
N ASP A 87 -1.14 -10.98 8.50
CA ASP A 87 0.12 -11.06 9.24
C ASP A 87 1.21 -11.80 8.47
N ALA A 88 0.87 -12.92 7.82
CA ALA A 88 1.82 -13.68 7.02
C ALA A 88 2.40 -12.90 5.83
N THR A 89 1.65 -11.96 5.27
CA THR A 89 2.10 -11.10 4.17
C THR A 89 2.90 -9.92 4.70
N LEU A 90 2.50 -9.37 5.85
CA LEU A 90 3.26 -8.34 6.55
C LEU A 90 4.68 -8.83 6.89
N VAL A 91 4.82 -10.01 7.50
CA VAL A 91 6.11 -10.60 7.86
C VAL A 91 7.01 -10.79 6.62
N ARG A 92 6.47 -11.31 5.53
CA ARG A 92 7.25 -11.57 4.30
C ARG A 92 7.70 -10.30 3.59
N THR A 93 6.91 -9.24 3.67
CA THR A 93 7.23 -7.95 3.05
C THR A 93 8.10 -7.06 3.95
N GLN A 94 8.37 -7.46 5.20
CA GLN A 94 9.16 -6.68 6.16
C GLN A 94 10.60 -6.40 5.69
N LYS A 95 11.17 -7.30 4.88
CA LYS A 95 12.51 -7.14 4.28
C LYS A 95 12.66 -5.94 3.35
N PHE A 96 11.56 -5.44 2.80
CA PHE A 96 11.55 -4.25 1.95
C PHE A 96 11.44 -2.99 2.80
N LEU A 97 12.24 -1.98 2.48
CA LEU A 97 12.26 -0.73 3.24
C LEU A 97 11.21 0.23 2.70
N LEU A 98 11.11 0.30 1.38
CA LEU A 98 10.20 1.21 0.69
C LEU A 98 8.82 0.57 0.48
N VAL A 99 7.78 1.38 0.60
CA VAL A 99 6.40 0.95 0.39
C VAL A 99 6.17 0.55 -1.08
N ALA A 100 6.85 1.19 -2.03
CA ALA A 100 6.86 0.78 -3.45
C ALA A 100 7.33 -0.68 -3.64
N GLU A 101 8.41 -1.07 -2.95
CA GLU A 101 8.95 -2.42 -3.03
C GLU A 101 7.99 -3.43 -2.38
N LYS A 102 7.43 -3.09 -1.22
CA LYS A 102 6.40 -3.90 -0.54
C LYS A 102 5.20 -4.10 -1.45
N TRP A 103 4.70 -3.02 -2.05
CA TRP A 103 3.55 -3.03 -2.94
C TRP A 103 3.81 -3.89 -4.18
N THR A 104 4.95 -3.70 -4.83
CA THR A 104 5.38 -4.52 -5.98
C THR A 104 5.36 -6.02 -5.65
N ALA A 105 5.94 -6.41 -4.51
CA ALA A 105 5.96 -7.80 -4.09
C ALA A 105 4.55 -8.37 -3.83
N ILE A 106 3.67 -7.57 -3.21
CA ILE A 106 2.27 -7.94 -2.97
C ILE A 106 1.54 -8.12 -4.30
N VAL A 107 1.69 -7.17 -5.24
CA VAL A 107 1.04 -7.23 -6.56
C VAL A 107 1.44 -8.51 -7.30
N GLN A 108 2.74 -8.84 -7.32
CA GLN A 108 3.24 -10.06 -7.95
C GLN A 108 2.62 -11.33 -7.34
N GLU A 109 2.65 -11.45 -6.02
CA GLU A 109 2.13 -12.64 -5.32
C GLU A 109 0.62 -12.79 -5.53
N TYR A 110 -0.13 -11.71 -5.32
CA TYR A 110 -1.58 -11.78 -5.24
C TYR A 110 -2.27 -11.76 -6.61
N THR A 111 -1.60 -11.27 -7.65
CA THR A 111 -2.06 -11.46 -9.04
C THR A 111 -2.02 -12.93 -9.43
N LEU A 112 -0.93 -13.64 -9.06
CA LEU A 112 -0.83 -15.09 -9.28
C LEU A 112 -1.92 -15.84 -8.47
N LYS A 113 -2.00 -15.59 -7.17
CA LYS A 113 -2.99 -16.22 -6.28
C LYS A 113 -4.44 -15.96 -6.70
N GLY A 114 -4.77 -14.72 -7.07
CA GLY A 114 -6.11 -14.34 -7.51
C GLY A 114 -6.52 -15.08 -8.79
N THR A 115 -5.59 -15.26 -9.72
CA THR A 115 -5.83 -16.05 -10.95
C THR A 115 -6.14 -17.51 -10.61
N TYR A 116 -5.36 -18.13 -9.72
CA TYR A 116 -5.65 -19.50 -9.26
C TYR A 116 -6.99 -19.62 -8.54
N ALA A 117 -7.33 -18.66 -7.67
CA ALA A 117 -8.58 -18.66 -6.94
C ALA A 117 -9.80 -18.59 -7.88
N GLN A 118 -9.73 -17.78 -8.95
CA GLN A 118 -10.79 -17.71 -9.97
C GLN A 118 -10.93 -19.03 -10.74
N THR A 119 -9.82 -19.66 -11.13
CA THR A 119 -9.85 -20.95 -11.84
C THR A 119 -10.44 -22.06 -10.98
N ASP A 120 -10.06 -22.15 -9.70
CA ASP A 120 -10.62 -23.15 -8.78
C ASP A 120 -12.12 -22.93 -8.54
N MET A 121 -12.58 -21.68 -8.42
CA MET A 121 -14.00 -21.35 -8.31
C MET A 121 -14.78 -21.79 -9.56
N ARG A 122 -14.25 -21.55 -10.76
CA ARG A 122 -14.88 -22.00 -12.02
C ARG A 122 -14.94 -23.53 -12.11
N ARG A 123 -13.87 -24.23 -11.73
CA ARG A 123 -13.83 -25.70 -11.74
C ARG A 123 -14.90 -26.28 -10.82
N LYS A 124 -14.98 -25.82 -9.57
CA LYS A 124 -15.99 -26.26 -8.60
C LYS A 124 -17.44 -25.99 -9.00
N PHE A 125 -17.66 -24.99 -9.86
CA PHE A 125 -19.00 -24.68 -10.38
C PHE A 125 -19.40 -25.61 -11.55
N MET A 126 -18.42 -26.21 -12.24
CA MET A 126 -18.64 -27.13 -13.36
C MET A 126 -18.63 -28.61 -12.95
N GLU A 127 -18.40 -28.91 -11.68
CA GLU A 127 -18.52 -30.24 -11.04
C GLU A 127 -19.89 -30.38 -10.34
#